data_AF-A0A2T2R716-F1
#
_entry.id   AF-A0A2T2R716-F1
#
_cell.length_a   1.000
_cell.length_b   1.000
_cell.length_c   1.000
_cell.angle_alpha   90.00
_cell.angle_beta   90.00
_cell.angle_gamma   90.00
#
_symmetry.space_group_name_H-M   'P 1'
#
loop_
_entity.id
_entity.type
_entity.pdbx_description
1 polymer ?
#
loop_
_entity_poly.entity_id
_entity_poly.type
_entity_poly.pdbx_seq_one_letter_code
_entity_poly.pdbx_strand_id
1 'polypeptide(L)'
;MAELFVTENNETLEGTAESDILDATGFTGTTLEGLAGDDELFAGTDGILNGGAGNDTLDATAGGGGNTLNGNAGDDTLFGNNNDTLNGGDGADRLFTAGTGGNTYTGNSGSDQFWLAQAAIPNTANTVTDFSQGEDVLGIAGLDGIAERFEDLTIEQGNGNTTIAVNDGSLLATLEGFTNELTADDFAFGSPQSPEPPTPPTVELSIEPASGSEEEETTFILTVTASAAVSGEQTVDLALSGANPADFTGEFPSTISIADGETTGSVEVTVNDDELVEGNETATFAISNPSEGIRLGETAEVSGAIADNDEASLEPIEPSSFLDNEFYLNNNPDVANAVGAGTFNSGLAHFLEFGLSEGRAPTQSLTFFSEDGYLSNNSDVEEAVNAGTFESGLDHFLSFGLNRNEVQERIAKGGTGYEFYNEQYYVNNNSDVQNALSTGTFNSGLEHFLRFGLDEGRAPSQALSFFKEETYLDNNDDVENAINNSVFDSAIEHFLRFGVKEGLDLREGTGYDFFESQSYLNENPDVAEAVEQGIFGSGLEHFVEFGFAENRSGVDIPENSEVV
;
A
#
# COMPACT_ATOMS: atom_id res chain seq x y z
N MET A 1 -20.53 -36.12 22.59
CA MET A 1 -21.90 -36.52 22.99
C MET A 1 -21.89 -37.60 24.05
N ALA A 2 -21.62 -37.13 25.26
CA ALA A 2 -21.98 -37.76 26.51
C ALA A 2 -23.42 -37.36 26.90
N GLU A 3 -24.14 -38.28 27.53
CA GLU A 3 -25.40 -37.99 28.21
C GLU A 3 -25.14 -38.15 29.72
N LEU A 4 -25.36 -37.09 30.48
CA LEU A 4 -25.03 -36.98 31.89
C LEU A 4 -26.27 -36.54 32.68
N PHE A 5 -26.49 -37.15 33.84
CA PHE A 5 -27.66 -36.89 34.67
C PHE A 5 -27.25 -36.56 36.09
N VAL A 6 -27.86 -35.53 36.66
CA VAL A 6 -27.75 -35.23 38.09
C VAL A 6 -28.44 -36.34 38.91
N THR A 7 -27.89 -36.61 40.10
CA THR A 7 -28.37 -37.63 41.03
C THR A 7 -28.89 -37.06 42.35
N GLU A 8 -28.54 -35.82 42.70
CA GLU A 8 -29.02 -35.13 43.90
C GLU A 8 -29.17 -33.60 43.75
N ASN A 9 -29.88 -32.97 44.69
CA ASN A 9 -30.02 -31.51 44.71
C ASN A 9 -28.69 -30.81 45.00
N ASN A 10 -28.47 -29.64 44.40
CA ASN A 10 -27.24 -28.85 44.50
C ASN A 10 -25.97 -29.55 43.97
N GLU A 11 -26.14 -30.52 43.09
CA GLU A 11 -25.03 -31.14 42.37
C GLU A 11 -24.54 -30.22 41.24
N THR A 12 -23.23 -30.25 41.00
CA THR A 12 -22.60 -29.65 39.81
C THR A 12 -22.26 -30.76 38.83
N LEU A 13 -22.72 -30.65 37.60
CA LEU A 13 -22.46 -31.58 36.52
C LEU A 13 -21.69 -30.85 35.42
N GLU A 14 -20.54 -31.41 35.06
CA GLU A 14 -19.64 -30.85 34.04
C GLU A 14 -19.60 -31.79 32.85
N GLY A 15 -19.81 -31.24 31.66
CA GLY A 15 -19.70 -31.89 30.37
C GLY A 15 -18.25 -32.09 29.93
N THR A 16 -18.07 -32.12 28.63
CA THR A 16 -16.80 -32.29 27.92
C THR A 16 -16.62 -31.15 26.92
N ALA A 17 -15.60 -31.22 26.07
CA ALA A 17 -15.41 -30.22 25.00
C ALA A 17 -16.09 -30.64 23.67
N GLU A 18 -16.99 -31.62 23.72
CA GLU A 18 -17.85 -32.03 22.61
C GLU A 18 -19.30 -31.77 23.01
N SER A 19 -20.20 -31.61 22.04
CA SER A 19 -21.65 -31.55 22.26
C SER A 19 -22.15 -32.62 23.21
N ASP A 20 -22.79 -32.26 24.31
CA ASP A 20 -23.26 -33.12 25.38
C ASP A 20 -24.72 -32.87 25.74
N ILE A 21 -25.31 -33.79 26.50
CA ILE A 21 -26.66 -33.62 27.07
C ILE A 21 -26.53 -33.72 28.58
N LEU A 22 -26.88 -32.66 29.29
CA LEU A 22 -26.82 -32.57 30.75
C LEU A 22 -28.23 -32.34 31.30
N ASP A 23 -28.73 -33.26 32.13
CA ASP A 23 -30.12 -33.22 32.62
C ASP A 23 -30.19 -33.20 34.16
N ALA A 24 -30.76 -32.11 34.68
CA ALA A 24 -31.08 -31.89 36.09
C ALA A 24 -32.59 -31.81 36.36
N THR A 25 -33.43 -32.24 35.42
CA THR A 25 -34.89 -32.21 35.54
C THR A 25 -35.35 -32.90 36.83
N GLY A 26 -36.15 -32.19 37.63
CA GLY A 26 -36.71 -32.71 38.89
C GLY A 26 -35.80 -32.54 40.12
N PHE A 27 -34.62 -31.94 39.96
CA PHE A 27 -33.74 -31.55 41.07
C PHE A 27 -33.81 -30.03 41.33
N THR A 28 -33.17 -29.55 42.39
CA THR A 28 -33.10 -28.11 42.69
C THR A 28 -31.69 -27.67 43.07
N GLY A 29 -31.35 -26.42 42.75
CA GLY A 29 -30.10 -25.78 43.13
C GLY A 29 -28.88 -26.26 42.34
N THR A 30 -29.09 -26.98 41.23
CA THR A 30 -28.03 -27.66 40.47
C THR A 30 -27.27 -26.71 39.57
N THR A 31 -26.00 -27.01 39.29
CA THR A 31 -25.20 -26.30 38.28
C THR A 31 -24.84 -27.23 37.14
N LEU A 32 -25.12 -26.85 35.90
CA LEU A 32 -24.75 -27.56 34.69
C LEU A 32 -23.72 -26.73 33.91
N GLU A 33 -22.60 -27.34 33.55
CA GLU A 33 -21.50 -26.70 32.79
C GLU A 33 -21.30 -27.51 31.49
N GLY A 34 -21.71 -26.97 30.33
CA GLY A 34 -21.55 -27.61 29.02
C GLY A 34 -20.10 -27.61 28.54
N LEU A 35 -19.43 -26.46 28.71
CA LEU A 35 -18.04 -26.15 28.32
C LEU A 35 -17.88 -25.76 26.85
N ALA A 36 -17.66 -26.70 25.94
CA ALA A 36 -17.45 -26.37 24.53
C ALA A 36 -18.13 -27.42 23.65
N GLY A 37 -18.57 -27.03 22.46
CA GLY A 37 -19.46 -27.82 21.63
C GLY A 37 -20.90 -27.33 21.75
N ASP A 38 -21.78 -27.87 20.91
CA ASP A 38 -23.20 -27.50 20.93
C ASP A 38 -23.94 -28.41 21.93
N ASP A 39 -24.22 -27.93 23.13
CA ASP A 39 -24.72 -28.68 24.27
C ASP A 39 -26.24 -28.53 24.50
N GLU A 40 -26.88 -29.55 25.08
CA GLU A 40 -28.28 -29.48 25.54
C GLU A 40 -28.34 -29.62 27.07
N LEU A 41 -28.72 -28.54 27.76
CA LEU A 41 -28.78 -28.47 29.22
C LEU A 41 -30.23 -28.32 29.71
N PHE A 42 -30.67 -29.21 30.58
CA PHE A 42 -32.04 -29.23 31.11
C PHE A 42 -32.07 -28.94 32.62
N ALA A 43 -32.74 -27.87 33.02
CA ALA A 43 -32.80 -27.40 34.40
C ALA A 43 -33.94 -28.02 35.22
N GLY A 44 -33.71 -28.11 36.54
CA GLY A 44 -34.75 -28.28 37.55
C GLY A 44 -35.25 -26.93 38.09
N THR A 45 -35.28 -26.77 39.43
CA THR A 45 -35.65 -25.49 40.09
C THR A 45 -34.45 -24.77 40.70
N ASP A 46 -34.38 -23.44 40.59
CA ASP A 46 -33.30 -22.63 41.17
C ASP A 46 -31.89 -23.07 40.68
N GLY A 47 -31.78 -23.55 39.44
CA GLY A 47 -30.54 -24.05 38.84
C GLY A 47 -29.72 -22.99 38.11
N ILE A 48 -28.47 -23.30 37.80
CA ILE A 48 -27.57 -22.50 36.96
C ILE A 48 -27.15 -23.37 35.77
N LEU A 49 -27.41 -22.91 34.55
CA LEU A 49 -26.99 -23.55 33.32
C LEU A 49 -25.99 -22.64 32.63
N ASN A 50 -24.81 -23.15 32.33
CA ASN A 50 -23.78 -22.47 31.55
C ASN A 50 -23.51 -23.32 30.31
N GLY A 51 -23.88 -22.82 29.13
CA GLY A 51 -23.64 -23.48 27.84
C GLY A 51 -22.14 -23.57 27.57
N GLY A 52 -21.52 -22.42 27.28
CA GLY A 52 -20.09 -22.30 27.14
C GLY A 52 -19.73 -21.80 25.76
N ALA A 53 -18.91 -22.53 25.00
CA ALA A 53 -18.55 -22.14 23.64
C ALA A 53 -19.19 -23.08 22.62
N GLY A 54 -20.07 -22.59 21.76
CA GLY A 54 -20.85 -23.41 20.83
C GLY A 54 -22.29 -22.91 20.79
N ASN A 55 -23.11 -23.51 19.94
CA ASN A 55 -24.52 -23.12 19.81
C ASN A 55 -25.38 -24.02 20.70
N ASP A 56 -25.60 -23.59 21.93
CA ASP A 56 -26.18 -24.37 23.01
C ASP A 56 -27.71 -24.23 23.08
N THR A 57 -28.35 -25.25 23.67
CA THR A 57 -29.76 -25.23 24.02
C THR A 57 -29.93 -25.41 25.52
N LEU A 58 -30.40 -24.37 26.21
CA LEU A 58 -30.62 -24.37 27.65
C LEU A 58 -32.13 -24.31 27.93
N ASP A 59 -32.67 -25.34 28.57
CA ASP A 59 -34.11 -25.51 28.78
C ASP A 59 -34.46 -25.63 30.27
N ALA A 60 -35.17 -24.63 30.81
CA ALA A 60 -35.71 -24.63 32.16
C ALA A 60 -37.25 -24.81 32.20
N THR A 61 -37.87 -25.19 31.09
CA THR A 61 -39.34 -25.26 30.98
C THR A 61 -39.96 -26.34 31.86
N ALA A 62 -39.25 -27.44 32.12
CA ALA A 62 -39.69 -28.52 33.01
C ALA A 62 -39.50 -28.19 34.50
N GLY A 63 -38.72 -27.15 34.80
CA GLY A 63 -38.35 -26.70 36.13
C GLY A 63 -39.38 -25.84 36.84
N GLY A 64 -39.23 -25.70 38.16
CA GLY A 64 -39.79 -24.54 38.86
C GLY A 64 -38.87 -23.36 38.61
N GLY A 65 -39.42 -22.18 38.35
CA GLY A 65 -38.66 -20.96 38.11
C GLY A 65 -37.53 -20.59 39.07
N GLY A 66 -36.80 -19.53 38.75
CA GLY A 66 -35.66 -19.04 39.55
C GLY A 66 -34.30 -19.50 39.04
N ASN A 67 -34.24 -20.01 37.80
CA ASN A 67 -33.04 -20.49 37.17
C ASN A 67 -32.25 -19.34 36.52
N THR A 68 -30.94 -19.51 36.41
CA THR A 68 -30.06 -18.66 35.61
C THR A 68 -29.55 -19.47 34.42
N LEU A 69 -29.84 -19.03 33.21
CA LEU A 69 -29.39 -19.64 31.96
C LEU A 69 -28.39 -18.68 31.31
N ASN A 70 -27.16 -19.12 31.12
CA ASN A 70 -26.10 -18.36 30.46
C ASN A 70 -25.67 -19.14 29.21
N GLY A 71 -25.98 -18.61 28.03
CA GLY A 71 -25.53 -19.20 26.77
C GLY A 71 -24.00 -19.13 26.64
N ASN A 72 -23.47 -17.92 26.85
CA ASN A 72 -22.07 -17.54 26.70
C ASN A 72 -21.70 -17.32 25.22
N ALA A 73 -20.76 -18.06 24.62
CA ALA A 73 -20.29 -17.73 23.28
C ALA A 73 -20.89 -18.67 22.23
N GLY A 74 -21.62 -18.13 21.26
CA GLY A 74 -22.28 -18.86 20.18
C GLY A 74 -23.73 -18.41 20.01
N ASP A 75 -24.43 -18.99 19.03
CA ASP A 75 -25.83 -18.66 18.76
C ASP A 75 -26.75 -19.58 19.57
N ASP A 76 -27.11 -19.17 20.78
CA ASP A 76 -27.74 -20.00 21.78
C ASP A 76 -29.27 -19.95 21.75
N THR A 77 -29.89 -20.97 22.34
CA THR A 77 -31.34 -21.07 22.48
C THR A 77 -31.72 -21.32 23.93
N LEU A 78 -32.29 -20.32 24.60
CA LEU A 78 -32.62 -20.36 26.01
C LEU A 78 -34.14 -20.38 26.22
N PHE A 79 -34.66 -21.36 26.94
CA PHE A 79 -36.07 -21.48 27.28
C PHE A 79 -36.31 -21.30 28.78
N GLY A 80 -36.85 -20.13 29.13
CA GLY A 80 -37.29 -19.82 30.49
C GLY A 80 -38.74 -20.22 30.76
N ASN A 81 -39.03 -20.51 32.02
CA ASN A 81 -40.38 -20.73 32.51
C ASN A 81 -40.91 -19.48 33.24
N ASN A 82 -40.51 -19.28 34.50
CA ASN A 82 -41.05 -18.25 35.37
C ASN A 82 -39.99 -17.66 36.30
N ASN A 83 -39.88 -16.34 36.38
CA ASN A 83 -38.85 -15.69 37.22
C ASN A 83 -37.41 -16.21 36.97
N ASP A 84 -37.11 -16.63 35.74
CA ASP A 84 -35.78 -17.05 35.33
C ASP A 84 -34.97 -15.86 34.80
N THR A 85 -33.65 -15.94 34.89
CA THR A 85 -32.70 -14.99 34.25
C THR A 85 -32.08 -15.69 33.06
N LEU A 86 -32.24 -15.14 31.86
CA LEU A 86 -31.65 -15.67 30.63
C LEU A 86 -30.68 -14.63 30.11
N ASN A 87 -29.42 -15.03 29.94
CA ASN A 87 -28.36 -14.24 29.35
C ASN A 87 -27.88 -14.98 28.09
N GLY A 88 -28.06 -14.36 26.92
CA GLY A 88 -27.58 -14.89 25.64
C GLY A 88 -26.06 -14.99 25.64
N GLY A 89 -25.39 -13.86 25.49
CA GLY A 89 -23.94 -13.75 25.56
C GLY A 89 -23.38 -13.16 24.27
N ASP A 90 -22.34 -13.76 23.71
CA ASP A 90 -21.81 -13.36 22.41
C ASP A 90 -22.43 -14.22 21.32
N GLY A 91 -23.23 -13.66 20.41
CA GLY A 91 -23.83 -14.41 19.30
C GLY A 91 -25.23 -13.90 18.96
N ALA A 92 -25.92 -14.60 18.06
CA ALA A 92 -27.32 -14.30 17.76
C ALA A 92 -28.24 -15.25 18.54
N ASP A 93 -28.68 -14.80 19.71
CA ASP A 93 -29.36 -15.65 20.69
C ASP A 93 -30.88 -15.61 20.59
N ARG A 94 -31.52 -16.66 21.09
CA ARG A 94 -32.99 -16.76 21.15
C ARG A 94 -33.47 -17.07 22.55
N LEU A 95 -34.09 -16.09 23.19
CA LEU A 95 -34.55 -16.16 24.57
C LEU A 95 -36.08 -16.26 24.61
N PHE A 96 -36.60 -17.39 25.11
CA PHE A 96 -38.03 -17.71 25.09
C PHE A 96 -38.68 -17.67 26.47
N THR A 97 -39.93 -17.21 26.53
CA THR A 97 -40.87 -17.55 27.63
C THR A 97 -41.75 -18.71 27.18
N ALA A 98 -41.64 -19.87 27.83
CA ALA A 98 -42.57 -21.00 27.66
C ALA A 98 -43.61 -21.11 28.81
N GLY A 99 -43.37 -20.41 29.92
CA GLY A 99 -44.12 -20.54 31.17
C GLY A 99 -44.98 -19.33 31.54
N THR A 100 -45.07 -19.05 32.84
CA THR A 100 -45.93 -17.96 33.35
C THR A 100 -45.28 -16.58 33.27
N GLY A 101 -44.05 -16.47 32.79
CA GLY A 101 -43.31 -15.21 32.64
C GLY A 101 -42.72 -14.68 33.96
N GLY A 102 -42.38 -13.40 33.95
CA GLY A 102 -41.60 -12.75 35.01
C GLY A 102 -40.09 -12.94 34.83
N ASN A 103 -39.68 -13.36 33.63
CA ASN A 103 -38.29 -13.62 33.30
C ASN A 103 -37.54 -12.30 33.02
N THR A 104 -36.23 -12.31 33.26
CA THR A 104 -35.32 -11.23 32.87
C THR A 104 -34.46 -11.72 31.71
N TYR A 105 -34.38 -10.92 30.66
CA TYR A 105 -33.64 -11.20 29.44
C TYR A 105 -32.52 -10.18 29.24
N THR A 106 -31.33 -10.69 28.97
CA THR A 106 -30.16 -9.93 28.55
C THR A 106 -29.61 -10.59 27.29
N GLY A 107 -29.58 -9.88 26.17
CA GLY A 107 -29.01 -10.38 24.91
C GLY A 107 -27.48 -10.38 24.95
N ASN A 108 -26.91 -9.24 25.31
CA ASN A 108 -25.51 -8.85 25.21
C ASN A 108 -25.07 -8.54 23.78
N SER A 109 -24.07 -9.24 23.23
CA SER A 109 -23.46 -8.87 21.95
C SER A 109 -24.06 -9.70 20.83
N GLY A 110 -24.48 -9.04 19.75
CA GLY A 110 -25.04 -9.71 18.59
C GLY A 110 -26.53 -9.47 18.49
N SER A 111 -27.14 -10.12 17.51
CA SER A 111 -28.47 -9.76 17.05
C SER A 111 -29.52 -10.72 17.60
N ASP A 112 -30.15 -10.31 18.69
CA ASP A 112 -30.88 -11.22 19.58
C ASP A 112 -32.40 -11.22 19.38
N GLN A 113 -33.04 -12.28 19.86
CA GLN A 113 -34.48 -12.42 19.84
C GLN A 113 -35.06 -12.64 21.24
N PHE A 114 -35.88 -11.68 21.67
CA PHE A 114 -36.62 -11.76 22.92
C PHE A 114 -38.06 -12.19 22.66
N TRP A 115 -38.36 -13.47 22.81
CA TRP A 115 -39.69 -14.02 22.61
C TRP A 115 -40.56 -13.84 23.87
N LEU A 116 -41.23 -12.69 23.91
CA LEU A 116 -41.98 -12.16 25.05
C LEU A 116 -43.20 -13.00 25.44
N ALA A 117 -43.75 -13.74 24.48
CA ALA A 117 -44.87 -14.64 24.70
C ALA A 117 -44.87 -15.80 23.69
N GLN A 118 -45.18 -17.00 24.18
CA GLN A 118 -45.38 -18.19 23.37
C GLN A 118 -46.66 -18.91 23.82
N ALA A 119 -47.63 -19.04 22.92
CA ALA A 119 -48.93 -19.70 23.12
C ALA A 119 -49.89 -19.09 24.16
N ALA A 120 -49.40 -18.29 25.11
CA ALA A 120 -50.20 -17.58 26.11
C ALA A 120 -49.53 -16.27 26.54
N ILE A 121 -50.35 -15.33 27.00
CA ILE A 121 -49.88 -14.09 27.64
C ILE A 121 -49.24 -14.47 28.99
N PRO A 122 -48.05 -13.96 29.34
CA PRO A 122 -47.44 -14.25 30.63
C PRO A 122 -48.28 -13.67 31.78
N ASN A 123 -48.33 -14.40 32.90
CA ASN A 123 -49.03 -13.94 34.10
C ASN A 123 -48.30 -12.76 34.78
N THR A 124 -46.98 -12.72 34.63
CA THR A 124 -46.10 -11.64 35.07
C THR A 124 -45.31 -11.17 33.86
N ALA A 125 -45.30 -9.87 33.58
CA ALA A 125 -44.56 -9.33 32.44
C ALA A 125 -43.06 -9.66 32.54
N ASN A 126 -42.44 -9.96 31.41
CA ASN A 126 -41.00 -10.15 31.32
C ASN A 126 -40.26 -8.80 31.34
N THR A 127 -38.95 -8.82 31.55
CA THR A 127 -38.08 -7.64 31.49
C THR A 127 -36.97 -7.89 30.49
N VAL A 128 -36.76 -6.99 29.53
CA VAL A 128 -35.60 -6.99 28.63
C VAL A 128 -34.69 -5.84 29.05
N THR A 129 -33.39 -6.11 29.27
CA THR A 129 -32.50 -5.14 29.91
C THR A 129 -31.65 -4.31 28.94
N ASP A 130 -31.47 -4.77 27.70
CA ASP A 130 -30.46 -4.25 26.78
C ASP A 130 -30.91 -4.26 25.30
N PHE A 131 -32.22 -4.19 25.05
CA PHE A 131 -32.75 -4.17 23.68
C PHE A 131 -32.13 -3.06 22.81
N SER A 132 -31.50 -3.47 21.71
CA SER A 132 -30.84 -2.63 20.73
C SER A 132 -31.66 -2.53 19.45
N GLN A 133 -32.32 -1.40 19.24
CA GLN A 133 -33.18 -1.18 18.08
C GLN A 133 -32.39 -1.25 16.76
N GLY A 134 -32.90 -2.01 15.79
CA GLY A 134 -32.23 -2.23 14.51
C GLY A 134 -31.22 -3.38 14.49
N GLU A 135 -30.95 -3.99 15.65
CA GLU A 135 -30.13 -5.19 15.81
C GLU A 135 -30.99 -6.35 16.36
N ASP A 136 -31.72 -6.10 17.45
CA ASP A 136 -32.56 -7.07 18.14
C ASP A 136 -34.00 -7.09 17.63
N VAL A 137 -34.71 -8.18 17.96
CA VAL A 137 -36.13 -8.35 17.62
C VAL A 137 -36.96 -8.83 18.81
N LEU A 138 -38.17 -8.27 18.93
CA LEU A 138 -39.15 -8.65 19.94
C LEU A 138 -40.16 -9.66 19.35
N GLY A 139 -40.08 -10.90 19.81
CA GLY A 139 -40.89 -12.00 19.30
C GLY A 139 -42.22 -12.18 20.04
N ILE A 140 -43.32 -12.36 19.30
CA ILE A 140 -44.64 -12.73 19.84
C ILE A 140 -45.20 -13.89 19.03
N ALA A 141 -45.37 -15.04 19.69
CA ALA A 141 -45.80 -16.28 19.06
C ALA A 141 -47.05 -16.89 19.71
N GLY A 142 -47.95 -17.43 18.88
CA GLY A 142 -49.06 -18.28 19.33
C GLY A 142 -50.17 -17.57 20.12
N LEU A 143 -50.27 -16.24 20.01
CA LEU A 143 -51.37 -15.45 20.57
C LEU A 143 -52.51 -15.24 19.54
N ASP A 144 -52.97 -16.34 18.95
CA ASP A 144 -53.97 -16.34 17.86
C ASP A 144 -55.22 -15.52 18.22
N GLY A 145 -55.57 -14.55 17.38
CA GLY A 145 -56.69 -13.63 17.57
C GLY A 145 -56.55 -12.63 18.72
N ILE A 146 -55.39 -12.55 19.37
CA ILE A 146 -55.09 -11.59 20.45
C ILE A 146 -54.01 -10.60 20.02
N ALA A 147 -52.86 -11.10 19.56
CA ALA A 147 -51.76 -10.28 19.06
C ALA A 147 -51.03 -10.99 17.91
N GLU A 148 -51.43 -10.69 16.68
CA GLU A 148 -50.91 -11.32 15.46
C GLU A 148 -50.10 -10.33 14.60
N ARG A 149 -50.11 -9.05 14.95
CA ARG A 149 -49.42 -7.97 14.22
C ARG A 149 -49.14 -6.79 15.15
N PHE A 150 -48.28 -5.89 14.69
CA PHE A 150 -47.86 -4.71 15.43
C PHE A 150 -49.04 -3.85 15.91
N GLU A 151 -50.09 -3.70 15.09
CA GLU A 151 -51.26 -2.90 15.44
C GLU A 151 -52.13 -3.51 16.57
N ASP A 152 -51.88 -4.76 16.96
CA ASP A 152 -52.56 -5.39 18.08
C ASP A 152 -51.92 -5.07 19.44
N LEU A 153 -50.81 -4.32 19.44
CA LEU A 153 -50.04 -3.96 20.61
C LEU A 153 -50.36 -2.54 21.09
N THR A 154 -50.30 -2.38 22.40
CA THR A 154 -50.27 -1.08 23.08
C THR A 154 -48.88 -0.87 23.65
N ILE A 155 -48.19 0.16 23.15
CA ILE A 155 -46.82 0.51 23.55
C ILE A 155 -46.87 1.84 24.29
N GLU A 156 -46.41 1.86 25.53
CA GLU A 156 -46.39 3.06 26.38
C GLU A 156 -44.97 3.31 26.90
N GLN A 157 -44.47 4.53 26.71
CA GLN A 157 -43.20 4.98 27.27
C GLN A 157 -43.44 5.75 28.58
N GLY A 158 -42.65 5.46 29.61
CA GLY A 158 -42.75 6.14 30.89
C GLY A 158 -41.67 5.74 31.88
N ASN A 159 -41.26 6.70 32.72
CA ASN A 159 -40.26 6.51 33.77
C ASN A 159 -38.90 5.97 33.30
N GLY A 160 -38.53 6.24 32.04
CA GLY A 160 -37.27 5.77 31.45
C GLY A 160 -37.34 4.37 30.81
N ASN A 161 -38.53 3.76 30.76
CA ASN A 161 -38.75 2.43 30.20
C ASN A 161 -39.86 2.45 29.14
N THR A 162 -39.96 1.38 28.37
CA THR A 162 -41.06 1.13 27.42
C THR A 162 -41.81 -0.14 27.82
N THR A 163 -43.14 -0.06 27.96
CA THR A 163 -43.99 -1.22 28.25
C THR A 163 -44.76 -1.66 27.02
N ILE A 164 -44.82 -2.97 26.80
CA ILE A 164 -45.52 -3.60 25.69
C ILE A 164 -46.66 -4.44 26.26
N ALA A 165 -47.88 -4.13 25.84
CA ALA A 165 -49.10 -4.83 26.22
C ALA A 165 -49.88 -5.26 24.98
N VAL A 166 -50.76 -6.25 25.14
CA VAL A 166 -51.82 -6.49 24.16
C VAL A 166 -52.98 -5.50 24.38
N ASN A 167 -53.88 -5.37 23.41
CA ASN A 167 -54.99 -4.41 23.43
C ASN A 167 -55.92 -4.44 24.67
N ASP A 168 -55.97 -5.54 25.43
CA ASP A 168 -56.76 -5.61 26.66
C ASP A 168 -56.05 -5.04 27.90
N GLY A 169 -54.80 -4.58 27.73
CA GLY A 169 -53.93 -4.02 28.78
C GLY A 169 -53.06 -5.04 29.49
N SER A 170 -53.13 -6.33 29.13
CA SER A 170 -52.24 -7.35 29.69
C SER A 170 -50.81 -7.16 29.18
N LEU A 171 -49.85 -7.04 30.10
CA LEU A 171 -48.45 -6.76 29.79
C LEU A 171 -47.73 -8.02 29.31
N LEU A 172 -46.95 -7.87 28.24
CA LEU A 172 -46.02 -8.88 27.74
C LEU A 172 -44.64 -8.66 28.33
N ALA A 173 -44.13 -7.43 28.24
CA ALA A 173 -42.80 -7.08 28.72
C ALA A 173 -42.62 -5.59 29.06
N THR A 174 -41.56 -5.33 29.80
CA THR A 174 -40.96 -4.00 29.98
C THR A 174 -39.55 -4.03 29.39
N LEU A 175 -39.24 -3.07 28.51
CA LEU A 175 -37.88 -2.79 28.07
C LEU A 175 -37.28 -1.75 29.02
N GLU A 176 -36.28 -2.14 29.80
CA GLU A 176 -35.60 -1.28 30.76
C GLU A 176 -34.66 -0.31 30.03
N GLY A 177 -34.72 0.98 30.36
CA GLY A 177 -33.85 2.01 29.76
C GLY A 177 -34.18 2.39 28.32
N PHE A 178 -35.00 1.62 27.60
CA PHE A 178 -35.38 1.90 26.22
C PHE A 178 -36.48 2.97 26.15
N THR A 179 -36.23 4.04 25.39
CA THR A 179 -37.16 5.19 25.26
C THR A 179 -37.40 5.65 23.81
N ASN A 180 -36.83 4.97 22.81
CA ASN A 180 -37.07 5.28 21.41
C ASN A 180 -38.45 4.75 20.96
N GLU A 181 -38.97 5.30 19.87
CA GLU A 181 -40.22 4.82 19.27
C GLU A 181 -39.99 3.44 18.64
N LEU A 182 -40.77 2.44 19.05
CA LEU A 182 -40.77 1.13 18.41
C LEU A 182 -41.67 1.16 17.17
N THR A 183 -41.24 0.46 16.13
CA THR A 183 -41.92 0.31 14.85
C THR A 183 -42.28 -1.16 14.59
N ALA A 184 -42.98 -1.43 13.49
CA ALA A 184 -43.31 -2.80 13.11
C ALA A 184 -42.07 -3.67 12.79
N ASP A 185 -40.95 -3.05 12.40
CA ASP A 185 -39.72 -3.76 12.03
C ASP A 185 -38.97 -4.30 13.25
N ASP A 186 -39.26 -3.77 14.45
CA ASP A 186 -38.69 -4.22 15.72
C ASP A 186 -39.36 -5.49 16.26
N PHE A 187 -40.38 -6.02 15.56
CA PHE A 187 -41.19 -7.14 16.02
C PHE A 187 -41.24 -8.31 15.03
N ALA A 188 -41.19 -9.52 15.57
CA ALA A 188 -41.47 -10.76 14.85
C ALA A 188 -42.77 -11.39 15.36
N PHE A 189 -43.71 -11.70 14.44
CA PHE A 189 -44.99 -12.35 14.76
C PHE A 189 -45.10 -13.75 14.13
N GLY A 190 -45.70 -14.68 14.85
CA GLY A 190 -46.06 -16.02 14.35
C GLY A 190 -45.24 -17.15 14.94
N SER A 191 -45.13 -18.29 14.25
CA SER A 191 -44.20 -19.33 14.69
C SER A 191 -42.79 -18.76 14.74
N PRO A 192 -41.96 -19.11 15.74
CA PRO A 192 -40.53 -18.88 15.65
C PRO A 192 -40.01 -19.66 14.45
N GLN A 193 -40.08 -19.05 13.26
CA GLN A 193 -39.18 -19.35 12.16
C GLN A 193 -37.79 -19.06 12.70
N SER A 194 -36.74 -19.73 12.23
CA SER A 194 -35.40 -19.16 12.35
C SER A 194 -35.44 -17.84 11.56
N PRO A 195 -35.42 -16.66 12.21
CA PRO A 195 -35.38 -15.42 11.48
C PRO A 195 -33.95 -14.89 11.58
N GLU A 196 -33.39 -14.52 10.44
CA GLU A 196 -32.31 -13.54 10.47
C GLU A 196 -32.83 -12.35 11.30
N PRO A 197 -32.11 -11.90 12.33
CA PRO A 197 -32.37 -10.58 12.90
C PRO A 197 -32.41 -9.55 11.77
N PRO A 198 -33.07 -8.39 11.94
CA PRO A 198 -32.98 -7.34 10.94
C PRO A 198 -31.50 -7.03 10.74
N THR A 199 -30.89 -7.55 9.67
CA THR A 199 -29.45 -7.38 9.52
C THR A 199 -29.23 -5.89 9.35
N PRO A 200 -28.39 -5.24 10.18
CA PRO A 200 -28.07 -3.85 9.98
C PRO A 200 -27.64 -3.66 8.52
N PRO A 201 -28.03 -2.56 7.87
CA PRO A 201 -27.68 -2.31 6.49
C PRO A 201 -26.18 -2.49 6.30
N THR A 202 -25.80 -3.28 5.29
CA THR A 202 -24.41 -3.37 4.87
C THR A 202 -24.04 -2.10 4.12
N VAL A 203 -22.85 -1.59 4.35
CA VAL A 203 -22.32 -0.46 3.59
C VAL A 203 -21.22 -0.91 2.63
N GLU A 204 -21.36 -0.52 1.37
CA GLU A 204 -20.39 -0.77 0.31
C GLU A 204 -19.73 0.55 -0.08
N LEU A 205 -18.40 0.55 -0.22
CA LEU A 205 -17.64 1.69 -0.72
C LEU A 205 -17.56 1.63 -2.25
N SER A 206 -17.73 2.79 -2.87
CA SER A 206 -17.56 2.98 -4.31
C SER A 206 -16.83 4.28 -4.59
N ILE A 207 -16.18 4.33 -5.76
CA ILE A 207 -15.45 5.50 -6.25
C ILE A 207 -15.91 5.81 -7.68
N GLU A 208 -16.14 7.09 -7.98
CA GLU A 208 -16.38 7.57 -9.33
C GLU A 208 -15.69 8.93 -9.56
N PRO A 209 -14.89 9.11 -10.63
CA PRO A 209 -14.47 8.09 -11.60
C PRO A 209 -13.46 7.09 -11.01
N ALA A 210 -13.23 5.94 -11.65
CA ALA A 210 -12.22 4.96 -11.20
C ALA A 210 -10.77 5.31 -11.62
N SER A 211 -10.61 6.41 -12.36
CA SER A 211 -9.33 6.93 -12.81
C SER A 211 -9.46 8.42 -13.11
N GLY A 212 -8.38 9.16 -12.91
CA GLY A 212 -8.27 10.57 -13.20
C GLY A 212 -6.85 10.97 -13.57
N SER A 213 -6.65 12.27 -13.72
CA SER A 213 -5.34 12.91 -13.86
C SER A 213 -5.28 14.19 -13.05
N GLU A 214 -4.06 14.64 -12.80
CA GLU A 214 -3.74 15.97 -12.27
C GLU A 214 -4.21 17.07 -13.23
N GLU A 215 -3.98 16.95 -14.54
CA GLU A 215 -4.37 17.97 -15.55
C GLU A 215 -5.87 18.27 -15.52
N GLU A 216 -6.67 17.23 -15.30
CA GLU A 216 -8.13 17.37 -15.23
C GLU A 216 -8.63 17.80 -13.84
N GLU A 217 -7.73 17.98 -12.87
CA GLU A 217 -8.00 18.21 -11.44
C GLU A 217 -9.09 17.26 -10.95
N THR A 218 -8.89 15.96 -11.20
CA THR A 218 -9.99 14.99 -11.11
C THR A 218 -10.55 14.93 -9.68
N THR A 219 -11.86 15.14 -9.53
CA THR A 219 -12.56 14.90 -8.26
C THR A 219 -13.06 13.46 -8.20
N PHE A 220 -12.50 12.68 -7.28
CA PHE A 220 -13.06 11.39 -6.89
C PHE A 220 -14.18 11.58 -5.89
N ILE A 221 -15.34 11.01 -6.21
CA ILE A 221 -16.50 10.95 -5.32
C ILE A 221 -16.50 9.58 -4.67
N LEU A 222 -16.15 9.54 -3.39
CA LEU A 222 -16.20 8.34 -2.57
C LEU A 222 -17.61 8.25 -1.96
N THR A 223 -18.36 7.22 -2.36
CA THR A 223 -19.74 7.03 -1.90
C THR A 223 -19.85 5.75 -1.11
N VAL A 224 -20.32 5.87 0.13
CA VAL A 224 -20.74 4.76 0.97
C VAL A 224 -22.23 4.55 0.76
N THR A 225 -22.61 3.35 0.31
CA THR A 225 -24.01 2.99 0.04
C THR A 225 -24.48 1.91 1.02
N ALA A 226 -25.47 2.25 1.84
CA ALA A 226 -26.18 1.31 2.71
C ALA A 226 -27.22 0.50 1.92
N SER A 227 -27.38 -0.78 2.27
CA SER A 227 -28.36 -1.68 1.62
C SER A 227 -29.83 -1.31 1.92
N ALA A 228 -30.08 -0.48 2.92
CA ALA A 228 -31.36 0.13 3.26
C ALA A 228 -31.15 1.50 3.92
N ALA A 229 -32.22 2.28 4.07
CA ALA A 229 -32.17 3.58 4.74
C ALA A 229 -31.70 3.41 6.19
N VAL A 230 -30.75 4.23 6.63
CA VAL A 230 -30.19 4.14 7.99
C VAL A 230 -31.09 4.82 9.02
N SER A 231 -31.04 4.35 10.27
CA SER A 231 -31.70 4.99 11.41
C SER A 231 -30.67 5.77 12.22
N GLY A 232 -30.90 7.07 12.43
CA GLY A 232 -29.90 7.98 12.97
C GLY A 232 -28.77 8.28 11.98
N GLU A 233 -27.93 9.25 12.32
CA GLU A 233 -26.70 9.50 11.56
C GLU A 233 -25.71 8.36 11.79
N GLN A 234 -25.24 7.73 10.72
CA GLN A 234 -24.28 6.63 10.76
C GLN A 234 -22.96 7.05 10.13
N THR A 235 -21.83 6.53 10.62
CA THR A 235 -20.49 6.94 10.20
C THR A 235 -19.55 5.76 10.00
N VAL A 236 -18.59 5.92 9.08
CA VAL A 236 -17.42 5.07 8.93
C VAL A 236 -16.15 5.92 8.89
N ASP A 237 -15.04 5.37 9.38
CA ASP A 237 -13.71 5.96 9.23
C ASP A 237 -13.20 5.75 7.80
N LEU A 238 -12.47 6.73 7.27
CA LEU A 238 -11.86 6.69 5.93
C LEU A 238 -10.34 6.80 6.04
N ALA A 239 -9.63 5.87 5.40
CA ALA A 239 -8.17 5.85 5.32
C ALA A 239 -7.68 5.92 3.86
N LEU A 240 -6.53 6.60 3.66
CA LEU A 240 -5.81 6.67 2.39
C LEU A 240 -4.50 5.89 2.47
N SER A 241 -4.16 5.18 1.40
CA SER A 241 -2.85 4.58 1.16
C SER A 241 -2.52 4.58 -0.35
N GLY A 242 -1.28 4.32 -0.72
CA GLY A 242 -0.86 4.25 -2.14
C GLY A 242 -0.61 5.61 -2.81
N ALA A 243 -1.13 6.69 -2.24
CA ALA A 243 -0.84 8.09 -2.54
C ALA A 243 -0.62 8.87 -1.24
N ASN A 244 -0.05 10.06 -1.32
CA ASN A 244 0.17 10.99 -0.21
C ASN A 244 -1.04 11.93 -0.06
N PRO A 245 -1.46 12.28 1.18
CA PRO A 245 -2.47 13.32 1.37
C PRO A 245 -2.17 14.68 0.72
N ALA A 246 -0.90 14.97 0.38
CA ALA A 246 -0.49 16.18 -0.32
C ALA A 246 -0.98 16.24 -1.78
N ASP A 247 -1.24 15.09 -2.40
CA ASP A 247 -1.65 14.94 -3.80
C ASP A 247 -3.14 15.29 -3.99
N PHE A 248 -3.81 15.67 -2.91
CA PHE A 248 -5.19 16.12 -2.88
C PHE A 248 -5.30 17.53 -2.30
N THR A 249 -6.21 18.30 -2.87
CA THR A 249 -6.48 19.65 -2.39
C THR A 249 -7.23 19.64 -1.05
N GLY A 250 -6.79 20.50 -0.12
CA GLY A 250 -7.48 20.73 1.15
C GLY A 250 -7.10 19.76 2.28
N GLU A 251 -7.98 19.65 3.29
CA GLU A 251 -7.81 18.70 4.38
C GLU A 251 -8.48 17.37 4.00
N PHE A 252 -7.72 16.28 4.02
CA PHE A 252 -8.23 14.97 3.66
C PHE A 252 -9.30 14.49 4.66
N PRO A 253 -10.49 14.05 4.20
CA PRO A 253 -11.58 13.64 5.08
C PRO A 253 -11.23 12.35 5.84
N SER A 254 -11.48 12.32 7.14
CA SER A 254 -11.23 11.14 7.98
C SER A 254 -12.45 10.24 8.17
N THR A 255 -13.65 10.69 7.78
CA THR A 255 -14.91 9.95 7.95
C THR A 255 -15.89 10.22 6.81
N ILE A 256 -16.82 9.28 6.60
CA ILE A 256 -17.99 9.46 5.72
C ILE A 256 -19.25 9.24 6.56
N SER A 257 -20.22 10.14 6.45
CA SER A 257 -21.49 10.10 7.20
C SER A 257 -22.68 9.86 6.28
N ILE A 258 -23.60 8.98 6.70
CA ILE A 258 -24.92 8.77 6.10
C ILE A 258 -25.95 9.41 7.03
N ALA A 259 -26.75 10.35 6.50
CA ALA A 259 -27.77 11.02 7.28
C ALA A 259 -28.95 10.09 7.60
N ASP A 260 -29.63 10.36 8.71
CA ASP A 260 -30.85 9.65 9.13
C ASP A 260 -31.89 9.57 8.00
N GLY A 261 -32.37 8.36 7.71
CA GLY A 261 -33.34 8.07 6.66
C GLY A 261 -32.77 7.99 5.24
N GLU A 262 -31.47 8.24 5.03
CA GLU A 262 -30.81 8.16 3.74
C GLU A 262 -30.10 6.81 3.53
N THR A 263 -29.78 6.49 2.28
CA THR A 263 -29.04 5.27 1.91
C THR A 263 -27.60 5.54 1.52
N THR A 264 -27.20 6.80 1.38
CA THR A 264 -25.88 7.15 0.84
C THR A 264 -25.27 8.33 1.57
N GLY A 265 -23.96 8.26 1.79
CA GLY A 265 -23.11 9.37 2.21
C GLY A 265 -21.93 9.46 1.27
N SER A 266 -21.44 10.67 0.99
CA SER A 266 -20.31 10.86 0.08
C SER A 266 -19.37 11.96 0.53
N VAL A 267 -18.10 11.81 0.18
CA VAL A 267 -17.08 12.85 0.28
C VAL A 267 -16.39 13.01 -1.07
N GLU A 268 -15.91 14.22 -1.33
CA GLU A 268 -15.16 14.56 -2.53
C GLU A 268 -13.69 14.74 -2.15
N VAL A 269 -12.80 14.08 -2.89
CA VAL A 269 -11.36 14.32 -2.83
C VAL A 269 -10.90 14.72 -4.22
N THR A 270 -10.32 15.92 -4.33
CA THR A 270 -9.92 16.49 -5.62
C THR A 270 -8.41 16.44 -5.74
N VAL A 271 -7.93 15.79 -6.80
CA VAL A 271 -6.50 15.71 -7.12
C VAL A 271 -5.93 17.12 -7.25
N ASN A 272 -4.73 17.33 -6.69
CA ASN A 272 -4.01 18.59 -6.77
C ASN A 272 -3.10 18.59 -7.99
N ASP A 273 -3.41 19.41 -9.00
CA ASP A 273 -2.49 19.70 -10.11
C ASP A 273 -1.33 20.57 -9.58
N ASP A 274 -0.11 20.08 -9.65
CA ASP A 274 1.06 20.87 -9.27
C ASP A 274 2.15 20.94 -10.36
N GLU A 275 3.43 20.94 -9.97
CA GLU A 275 4.55 21.03 -10.93
C GLU A 275 5.61 19.94 -10.62
N LEU A 276 5.28 18.97 -9.76
CA LEU A 276 6.17 17.91 -9.32
C LEU A 276 6.00 16.66 -10.19
N VAL A 277 7.12 16.11 -10.64
CA VAL A 277 7.13 14.86 -11.40
C VAL A 277 7.13 13.68 -10.41
N GLU A 278 5.97 13.04 -10.25
CA GLU A 278 5.75 11.98 -9.26
C GLU A 278 5.49 10.61 -9.92
N GLY A 279 5.17 10.61 -11.22
CA GLY A 279 4.79 9.43 -12.00
C GLY A 279 3.36 8.96 -11.70
N ASN A 280 2.80 8.07 -12.52
CA ASN A 280 1.43 7.59 -12.30
C ASN A 280 1.28 6.84 -10.97
N GLU A 281 0.25 7.20 -10.21
CA GLU A 281 -0.02 6.68 -8.87
C GLU A 281 -1.34 5.92 -8.77
N THR A 282 -1.56 5.26 -7.64
CA THR A 282 -2.81 4.58 -7.31
C THR A 282 -3.21 4.88 -5.87
N ALA A 283 -4.23 5.71 -5.71
CA ALA A 283 -4.81 6.02 -4.41
C ALA A 283 -5.80 4.92 -4.01
N THR A 284 -5.57 4.29 -2.86
CA THR A 284 -6.42 3.25 -2.28
C THR A 284 -7.12 3.79 -1.03
N PHE A 285 -8.45 3.72 -1.05
CA PHE A 285 -9.35 4.20 -0.01
C PHE A 285 -10.02 3.03 0.70
N ALA A 286 -9.97 3.02 2.02
CA ALA A 286 -10.57 1.95 2.83
C ALA A 286 -11.50 2.52 3.91
N ILE A 287 -12.65 1.88 4.12
CA ILE A 287 -13.57 2.18 5.22
C ILE A 287 -13.43 1.21 6.38
N SER A 288 -13.57 1.71 7.61
CA SER A 288 -13.50 0.90 8.84
C SER A 288 -14.36 1.48 9.96
N ASN A 289 -14.44 0.77 11.09
CA ASN A 289 -15.15 1.19 12.32
C ASN A 289 -16.59 1.72 12.06
N PRO A 290 -17.50 0.92 11.49
CA PRO A 290 -18.89 1.32 11.32
C PRO A 290 -19.56 1.60 12.68
N SER A 291 -20.40 2.62 12.75
CA SER A 291 -21.27 2.87 13.90
C SER A 291 -22.34 1.78 14.06
N GLU A 292 -22.88 1.62 15.28
CA GLU A 292 -23.73 0.48 15.70
C GLU A 292 -24.91 0.14 14.76
N GLY A 293 -25.45 1.10 14.01
CA GLY A 293 -26.60 0.88 13.13
C GLY A 293 -26.29 0.39 11.72
N ILE A 294 -25.03 0.13 11.38
CA ILE A 294 -24.57 -0.38 10.07
C ILE A 294 -23.42 -1.37 10.24
N ARG A 295 -23.13 -2.14 9.20
CA ARG A 295 -21.96 -3.05 9.16
C ARG A 295 -21.24 -2.98 7.82
N LEU A 296 -19.95 -3.31 7.78
CA LEU A 296 -19.19 -3.35 6.53
C LEU A 296 -19.74 -4.44 5.59
N GLY A 297 -19.86 -4.10 4.32
CA GLY A 297 -20.17 -5.02 3.23
C GLY A 297 -18.95 -5.73 2.67
N GLU A 298 -19.08 -6.31 1.47
CA GLU A 298 -17.98 -7.04 0.80
C GLU A 298 -16.88 -6.08 0.30
N THR A 299 -17.25 -4.88 -0.15
CA THR A 299 -16.37 -3.87 -0.74
C THR A 299 -16.09 -2.78 0.29
N ALA A 300 -15.10 -3.00 1.14
CA ALA A 300 -14.61 -2.00 2.09
C ALA A 300 -13.39 -1.21 1.58
N GLU A 301 -12.85 -1.56 0.40
CA GLU A 301 -11.67 -0.95 -0.20
C GLU A 301 -11.87 -0.73 -1.70
N VAL A 302 -11.48 0.44 -2.20
CA VAL A 302 -11.51 0.80 -3.62
C VAL A 302 -10.25 1.58 -3.98
N SER A 303 -9.85 1.56 -5.26
CA SER A 303 -8.69 2.31 -5.73
C SER A 303 -9.05 3.17 -6.95
N GLY A 304 -8.43 4.35 -7.03
CA GLY A 304 -8.44 5.23 -8.19
C GLY A 304 -7.03 5.41 -8.74
N ALA A 305 -6.85 5.26 -10.04
CA ALA A 305 -5.58 5.57 -10.70
C ALA A 305 -5.46 7.08 -10.95
N ILE A 306 -4.30 7.67 -10.69
CA ILE A 306 -3.99 9.08 -10.93
C ILE A 306 -2.88 9.13 -11.97
N ALA A 307 -3.16 9.74 -13.12
CA ALA A 307 -2.14 10.00 -14.13
C ALA A 307 -1.47 11.35 -13.85
N ASP A 308 -0.16 11.31 -13.75
CA ASP A 308 0.71 12.48 -13.67
C ASP A 308 0.80 13.11 -15.07
N ASN A 309 0.51 14.42 -15.17
CA ASN A 309 0.69 15.20 -16.41
C ASN A 309 1.95 16.05 -16.40
N ASP A 310 2.68 16.05 -15.30
CA ASP A 310 3.98 16.64 -15.19
C ASP A 310 4.99 15.67 -15.77
N GLU A 311 5.19 15.78 -17.07
CA GLU A 311 6.42 15.25 -17.63
C GLU A 311 7.59 15.97 -17.00
N ALA A 312 8.66 15.23 -16.68
CA ALA A 312 9.96 15.84 -16.49
C ALA A 312 10.17 16.81 -17.65
N SER A 313 10.17 18.11 -17.35
CA SER A 313 10.41 19.15 -18.33
C SER A 313 11.80 18.93 -18.90
N LEU A 314 11.86 18.19 -19.99
CA LEU A 314 13.03 18.02 -20.82
C LEU A 314 12.66 18.66 -22.14
N GLU A 315 12.78 19.99 -22.20
CA GLU A 315 13.11 20.55 -23.50
C GLU A 315 14.32 19.74 -24.01
N PRO A 316 14.26 19.19 -25.24
CA PRO A 316 15.40 18.50 -25.82
C PRO A 316 16.63 19.34 -25.61
N ILE A 317 17.70 18.77 -25.06
CA ILE A 317 18.93 19.54 -24.90
C ILE A 317 19.35 19.94 -26.31
N GLU A 318 19.27 21.23 -26.59
CA GLU A 318 19.72 21.80 -27.86
C GLU A 318 21.14 21.30 -28.12
N PRO A 319 21.37 20.45 -29.16
CA PRO A 319 22.69 19.83 -29.36
C PRO A 319 23.78 20.88 -29.56
N SER A 320 23.41 22.07 -30.03
CA SER A 320 24.29 23.24 -30.16
C SER A 320 24.90 23.72 -28.84
N SER A 321 24.26 23.45 -27.70
CA SER A 321 24.75 23.83 -26.37
C SER A 321 25.98 23.03 -25.92
N PHE A 322 26.24 21.89 -26.56
CA PHE A 322 27.45 21.08 -26.35
C PHE A 322 28.60 21.46 -27.27
N LEU A 323 28.42 22.40 -28.21
CA LEU A 323 29.46 22.70 -29.18
C LEU A 323 30.55 23.62 -28.60
N ASP A 324 31.77 23.09 -28.57
CA ASP A 324 32.98 23.91 -28.57
C ASP A 324 33.45 24.12 -30.01
N ASN A 325 33.28 25.34 -30.52
CA ASN A 325 33.64 25.68 -31.89
C ASN A 325 35.14 25.59 -32.16
N GLU A 326 36.01 25.87 -31.18
CA GLU A 326 37.46 25.78 -31.38
C GLU A 326 37.89 24.32 -31.47
N PHE A 327 37.46 23.48 -30.52
CA PHE A 327 37.65 22.03 -30.58
C PHE A 327 37.12 21.45 -31.89
N TYR A 328 35.86 21.77 -32.25
CA TYR A 328 35.20 21.20 -33.41
C TYR A 328 35.96 21.51 -34.72
N LEU A 329 36.48 22.73 -34.88
CA LEU A 329 37.26 23.09 -36.06
C LEU A 329 38.66 22.45 -36.05
N ASN A 330 39.31 22.35 -34.89
CA ASN A 330 40.62 21.72 -34.77
C ASN A 330 40.57 20.22 -35.07
N ASN A 331 39.49 19.55 -34.65
CA ASN A 331 39.31 18.12 -34.85
C ASN A 331 38.70 17.78 -36.24
N ASN A 332 38.17 18.76 -36.95
CA ASN A 332 37.60 18.61 -38.30
C ASN A 332 38.29 19.55 -39.31
N PRO A 333 39.51 19.23 -39.79
CA PRO A 333 40.28 20.10 -40.68
C PRO A 333 39.58 20.42 -42.01
N ASP A 334 38.74 19.51 -42.51
CA ASP A 334 37.89 19.72 -43.68
C ASP A 334 36.88 20.85 -43.43
N VAL A 335 36.25 20.88 -42.26
CA VAL A 335 35.32 21.93 -41.83
C VAL A 335 36.05 23.25 -41.60
N ALA A 336 37.21 23.24 -40.94
CA ALA A 336 38.04 24.43 -40.75
C ALA A 336 38.42 25.08 -42.10
N ASN A 337 38.79 24.27 -43.10
CA ASN A 337 39.06 24.77 -44.45
C ASN A 337 37.79 25.34 -45.12
N ALA A 338 36.64 24.69 -44.94
CA ALA A 338 35.37 25.17 -45.51
C ALA A 338 34.90 26.50 -44.88
N VAL A 339 35.07 26.68 -43.57
CA VAL A 339 34.83 27.95 -42.86
C VAL A 339 35.82 29.02 -43.32
N GLY A 340 37.12 28.70 -43.42
CA GLY A 340 38.14 29.61 -43.92
C GLY A 340 37.91 30.05 -45.38
N ALA A 341 37.27 29.20 -46.18
CA ALA A 341 36.85 29.51 -47.56
C ALA A 341 35.51 30.27 -47.65
N GLY A 342 34.78 30.44 -46.53
CA GLY A 342 33.49 31.12 -46.47
C GLY A 342 32.30 30.28 -46.94
N THR A 343 32.45 28.95 -47.05
CA THR A 343 31.34 28.03 -47.37
C THR A 343 30.38 27.92 -46.19
N PHE A 344 30.90 27.93 -44.96
CA PHE A 344 30.15 27.98 -43.72
C PHE A 344 30.55 29.20 -42.89
N ASN A 345 29.62 29.77 -42.13
CA ASN A 345 29.86 30.94 -41.30
C ASN A 345 30.61 30.62 -39.99
N SER A 346 30.54 29.37 -39.52
CA SER A 346 31.18 28.88 -38.29
C SER A 346 31.21 27.35 -38.28
N GLY A 347 31.93 26.77 -37.31
CA GLY A 347 31.83 25.34 -37.02
C GLY A 347 30.41 24.95 -36.58
N LEU A 348 29.73 25.82 -35.81
CA LEU A 348 28.32 25.62 -35.44
C LEU A 348 27.39 25.47 -36.63
N ALA A 349 27.56 26.32 -37.65
CA ALA A 349 26.73 26.24 -38.86
C ALA A 349 26.91 24.90 -39.56
N HIS A 350 28.15 24.40 -39.66
CA HIS A 350 28.41 23.07 -40.20
C HIS A 350 27.85 21.96 -39.30
N PHE A 351 28.02 22.07 -37.98
CA PHE A 351 27.57 21.05 -37.03
C PHE A 351 26.06 20.85 -37.11
N LEU A 352 25.29 21.93 -37.09
CA LEU A 352 23.83 21.89 -37.21
C LEU A 352 23.35 21.37 -38.56
N GLU A 353 24.07 21.65 -39.65
CA GLU A 353 23.62 21.25 -41.00
C GLU A 353 24.08 19.84 -41.39
N PHE A 354 25.25 19.39 -40.91
CA PHE A 354 25.86 18.12 -41.33
C PHE A 354 26.49 17.36 -40.17
N GLY A 355 27.20 18.05 -39.27
CA GLY A 355 27.99 17.39 -38.23
C GLY A 355 27.18 16.47 -37.32
N LEU A 356 25.94 16.84 -37.00
CA LEU A 356 25.04 16.02 -36.19
C LEU A 356 24.68 14.71 -36.92
N SER A 357 24.25 14.81 -38.19
CA SER A 357 23.94 13.64 -39.03
C SER A 357 25.15 12.76 -39.36
N GLU A 358 26.34 13.35 -39.33
CA GLU A 358 27.61 12.66 -39.54
C GLU A 358 28.18 12.05 -38.24
N GLY A 359 27.50 12.22 -37.10
CA GLY A 359 27.96 11.72 -35.79
C GLY A 359 29.25 12.37 -35.29
N ARG A 360 29.57 13.60 -35.74
CA ARG A 360 30.83 14.28 -35.36
C ARG A 360 30.70 14.86 -33.96
N ALA A 361 31.59 14.45 -33.05
CA ALA A 361 31.65 14.97 -31.68
C ALA A 361 31.77 16.51 -31.65
N PRO A 362 30.84 17.23 -30.97
CA PRO A 362 30.83 18.70 -30.94
C PRO A 362 31.70 19.31 -29.82
N THR A 363 32.06 18.51 -28.81
CA THR A 363 33.05 18.88 -27.79
C THR A 363 33.99 17.70 -27.53
N GLN A 364 35.14 18.01 -26.95
CA GLN A 364 36.14 17.06 -26.51
C GLN A 364 35.50 15.96 -25.65
N SER A 365 34.69 16.30 -24.64
CA SER A 365 33.99 15.36 -23.77
C SER A 365 33.08 14.35 -24.50
N LEU A 366 32.64 14.64 -25.73
CA LEU A 366 31.76 13.77 -26.51
C LEU A 366 32.50 12.82 -27.46
N THR A 367 33.83 12.83 -27.49
CA THR A 367 34.58 11.87 -28.31
C THR A 367 34.60 10.44 -27.74
N PHE A 368 34.16 10.26 -26.48
CA PHE A 368 33.94 8.91 -25.93
C PHE A 368 32.74 8.24 -26.62
N PHE A 369 31.75 9.03 -27.05
CA PHE A 369 30.54 8.53 -27.68
C PHE A 369 30.83 7.76 -28.97
N SER A 370 30.24 6.57 -29.09
CA SER A 370 30.37 5.69 -30.25
C SER A 370 29.02 5.56 -30.94
N GLU A 371 28.84 6.20 -32.08
CA GLU A 371 27.60 6.14 -32.88
C GLU A 371 27.21 4.68 -33.21
N ASP A 372 28.13 3.92 -33.80
CA ASP A 372 27.89 2.52 -34.18
C ASP A 372 27.60 1.64 -32.95
N GLY A 373 28.31 1.90 -31.84
CA GLY A 373 28.09 1.20 -30.58
C GLY A 373 26.71 1.50 -30.00
N TYR A 374 26.34 2.78 -29.95
CA TYR A 374 25.08 3.23 -29.39
C TYR A 374 23.89 2.69 -30.17
N LEU A 375 23.92 2.79 -31.51
CA LEU A 375 22.84 2.29 -32.37
C LEU A 375 22.71 0.77 -32.30
N SER A 376 23.82 0.02 -32.34
CA SER A 376 23.77 -1.45 -32.30
C SER A 376 23.25 -2.02 -30.98
N ASN A 377 23.39 -1.27 -29.87
CA ASN A 377 22.86 -1.64 -28.56
C ASN A 377 21.48 -1.02 -28.24
N ASN A 378 21.00 -0.08 -29.05
CA ASN A 378 19.70 0.58 -28.89
C ASN A 378 18.90 0.47 -30.20
N SER A 379 18.35 -0.71 -30.47
CA SER A 379 17.63 -1.01 -31.73
C SER A 379 16.40 -0.11 -31.97
N ASP A 380 15.78 0.36 -30.90
CA ASP A 380 14.71 1.36 -30.92
C ASP A 380 15.18 2.69 -31.52
N VAL A 381 16.37 3.14 -31.10
CA VAL A 381 16.99 4.36 -31.60
C VAL A 381 17.48 4.17 -33.04
N GLU A 382 18.06 3.01 -33.35
CA GLU A 382 18.45 2.65 -34.72
C GLU A 382 17.24 2.72 -35.69
N GLU A 383 16.07 2.22 -35.29
CA GLU A 383 14.86 2.32 -36.10
C GLU A 383 14.41 3.78 -36.28
N ALA A 384 14.46 4.58 -35.21
CA ALA A 384 14.08 5.99 -35.25
C ALA A 384 15.01 6.84 -36.13
N VAL A 385 16.32 6.60 -36.10
CA VAL A 385 17.30 7.24 -36.98
C VAL A 385 17.07 6.81 -38.43
N ASN A 386 16.85 5.52 -38.69
CA ASN A 386 16.53 5.02 -40.03
C ASN A 386 15.21 5.59 -40.59
N ALA A 387 14.26 5.91 -39.71
CA ALA A 387 13.01 6.57 -40.05
C ALA A 387 13.16 8.10 -40.28
N GLY A 388 14.31 8.68 -39.94
CA GLY A 388 14.59 10.11 -40.03
C GLY A 388 13.93 10.93 -38.92
N THR A 389 13.57 10.29 -37.79
CA THR A 389 13.07 10.99 -36.59
C THR A 389 14.20 11.72 -35.87
N PHE A 390 15.40 11.14 -35.89
CA PHE A 390 16.63 11.71 -35.36
C PHE A 390 17.68 11.75 -36.46
N GLU A 391 18.53 12.78 -36.46
CA GLU A 391 19.59 12.94 -37.45
C GLU A 391 20.71 11.90 -37.26
N SER A 392 20.92 11.44 -36.02
CA SER A 392 21.89 10.40 -35.64
C SER A 392 21.58 9.81 -34.26
N GLY A 393 22.30 8.76 -33.88
CA GLY A 393 22.33 8.24 -32.51
C GLY A 393 22.87 9.28 -31.53
N LEU A 394 23.87 10.08 -31.92
CA LEU A 394 24.36 11.21 -31.15
C LEU A 394 23.26 12.28 -30.92
N ASP A 395 22.46 12.58 -31.94
CA ASP A 395 21.31 13.49 -31.81
C ASP A 395 20.31 12.99 -30.75
N HIS A 396 19.93 11.71 -30.84
CA HIS A 396 19.09 11.09 -29.82
C HIS A 396 19.75 11.11 -28.43
N PHE A 397 21.03 10.77 -28.33
CA PHE A 397 21.73 10.72 -27.05
C PHE A 397 21.78 12.09 -26.37
N LEU A 398 22.09 13.16 -27.11
CA LEU A 398 22.10 14.52 -26.56
C LEU A 398 20.70 15.01 -26.22
N SER A 399 19.72 14.71 -27.07
CA SER A 399 18.35 15.19 -26.87
C SER A 399 17.62 14.46 -25.73
N PHE A 400 17.87 13.16 -25.56
CA PHE A 400 17.08 12.28 -24.67
C PHE A 400 17.94 11.33 -23.84
N GLY A 401 19.04 10.81 -24.37
CA GLY A 401 19.90 9.85 -23.67
C GLY A 401 20.58 10.38 -22.41
N LEU A 402 20.59 11.70 -22.21
CA LEU A 402 21.07 12.38 -21.00
C LEU A 402 19.98 12.62 -19.95
N ASN A 403 18.76 12.08 -20.12
CA ASN A 403 17.72 12.16 -19.10
C ASN A 403 18.13 11.39 -17.83
N ARG A 404 18.01 11.99 -16.64
CA ARG A 404 18.31 11.34 -15.35
C ARG A 404 17.67 9.95 -15.17
N ASN A 405 16.48 9.73 -15.71
CA ASN A 405 15.77 8.46 -15.59
C ASN A 405 16.25 7.42 -16.61
N GLU A 406 16.82 7.85 -17.74
CA GLU A 406 17.26 6.95 -18.80
C GLU A 406 18.78 6.74 -18.85
N VAL A 407 19.57 7.70 -18.36
CA VAL A 407 21.01 7.77 -18.59
C VAL A 407 21.73 6.51 -18.13
N GLN A 408 21.35 5.97 -16.96
CA GLN A 408 21.99 4.76 -16.43
C GLN A 408 21.57 3.51 -17.20
N GLU A 409 20.32 3.46 -17.70
CA GLU A 409 19.86 2.37 -18.57
C GLU A 409 20.58 2.39 -19.92
N ARG A 410 20.72 3.59 -20.52
CA ARG A 410 21.40 3.77 -21.80
C ARG A 410 22.88 3.40 -21.71
N ILE A 411 23.57 3.81 -20.64
CA ILE A 411 24.96 3.39 -20.36
C ILE A 411 25.03 1.86 -20.21
N ALA A 412 24.11 1.25 -19.46
CA ALA A 412 24.13 -0.20 -19.22
C ALA A 412 23.90 -1.03 -20.49
N LYS A 413 23.19 -0.51 -21.48
CA LYS A 413 23.07 -1.14 -22.81
C LYS A 413 24.39 -1.13 -23.58
N GLY A 414 25.31 -0.23 -23.23
CA GLY A 414 26.64 -0.12 -23.83
C GLY A 414 26.67 0.68 -25.13
N GLY A 415 27.88 0.97 -25.59
CA GLY A 415 28.11 1.75 -26.81
C GLY A 415 28.01 3.26 -26.61
N THR A 416 27.84 3.72 -25.37
CA THR A 416 27.83 5.14 -25.02
C THR A 416 29.25 5.69 -24.86
N GLY A 417 30.22 4.84 -24.54
CA GLY A 417 31.58 5.24 -24.20
C GLY A 417 31.73 5.80 -22.79
N TYR A 418 30.65 5.82 -22.00
CA TYR A 418 30.60 6.30 -20.62
C TYR A 418 30.32 5.19 -19.62
N GLU A 419 30.68 3.95 -19.95
CA GLU A 419 30.45 2.77 -19.10
C GLU A 419 31.18 2.87 -17.73
N PHE A 420 32.22 3.72 -17.64
CA PHE A 420 32.89 4.07 -16.38
C PHE A 420 32.10 5.04 -15.47
N TYR A 421 31.04 5.66 -15.97
CA TYR A 421 30.25 6.68 -15.27
C TYR A 421 29.09 6.05 -14.48
N ASN A 422 28.84 6.59 -13.28
CA ASN A 422 27.70 6.19 -12.46
C ASN A 422 26.91 7.41 -11.98
N GLU A 423 25.69 7.56 -12.48
CA GLU A 423 24.82 8.71 -12.22
C GLU A 423 24.55 8.88 -10.73
N GLN A 424 24.17 7.80 -10.05
CA GLN A 424 23.79 7.84 -8.64
C GLN A 424 24.96 8.25 -7.74
N TYR A 425 26.15 7.70 -7.98
CA TYR A 425 27.36 8.06 -7.26
C TYR A 425 27.71 9.53 -7.50
N TYR A 426 27.78 9.93 -8.77
CA TYR A 426 28.21 11.27 -9.14
C TYR A 426 27.30 12.33 -8.53
N VAL A 427 25.99 12.16 -8.62
CA VAL A 427 25.00 13.05 -8.00
C VAL A 427 25.17 13.05 -6.48
N ASN A 428 25.20 11.88 -5.82
CA ASN A 428 25.29 11.81 -4.35
C ASN A 428 26.57 12.44 -3.77
N ASN A 429 27.66 12.39 -4.52
CA ASN A 429 28.96 12.90 -4.08
C ASN A 429 29.21 14.38 -4.43
N ASN A 430 28.30 15.01 -5.18
CA ASN A 430 28.40 16.41 -5.60
C ASN A 430 27.11 17.18 -5.27
N SER A 431 27.08 17.83 -4.11
CA SER A 431 25.86 18.50 -3.61
C SER A 431 25.44 19.72 -4.43
N ASP A 432 26.38 20.38 -5.10
CA ASP A 432 26.10 21.44 -6.07
C ASP A 432 25.39 20.89 -7.32
N VAL A 433 25.77 19.70 -7.78
CA VAL A 433 25.07 19.00 -8.88
C VAL A 433 23.67 18.61 -8.44
N GLN A 434 23.47 18.07 -7.23
CA GLN A 434 22.12 17.79 -6.70
C GLN A 434 21.22 19.02 -6.72
N ASN A 435 21.74 20.18 -6.31
CA ASN A 435 20.98 21.44 -6.34
C ASN A 435 20.72 21.92 -7.77
N ALA A 436 21.67 21.71 -8.69
CA ALA A 436 21.50 22.09 -10.08
C ALA A 436 20.44 21.22 -10.77
N LEU A 437 20.35 19.93 -10.41
CA LEU A 437 19.30 19.02 -10.88
C LEU A 437 17.93 19.40 -10.30
N SER A 438 17.85 19.69 -8.99
CA SER A 438 16.57 20.08 -8.36
C SER A 438 16.04 21.43 -8.83
N THR A 439 16.87 22.24 -9.47
CA THR A 439 16.49 23.53 -10.06
C THR A 439 16.31 23.47 -11.58
N GLY A 440 16.40 22.28 -12.19
CA GLY A 440 16.27 22.10 -13.63
C GLY A 440 17.40 22.73 -14.45
N THR A 441 18.56 23.01 -13.83
CA THR A 441 19.72 23.58 -14.54
C THR A 441 20.42 22.53 -15.42
N PHE A 442 20.36 21.27 -15.03
CA PHE A 442 20.82 20.12 -15.82
C PHE A 442 19.78 19.02 -15.76
N ASN A 443 19.75 18.19 -16.80
CA ASN A 443 18.82 17.07 -16.96
C ASN A 443 19.37 15.78 -16.34
N SER A 444 20.68 15.68 -16.12
CA SER A 444 21.34 14.60 -15.39
C SER A 444 22.69 15.02 -14.83
N GLY A 445 23.19 14.24 -13.88
CA GLY A 445 24.58 14.32 -13.44
C GLY A 445 25.56 14.09 -14.58
N LEU A 446 25.23 13.22 -15.54
CA LEU A 446 26.08 13.00 -16.71
C LEU A 446 26.16 14.26 -17.57
N GLU A 447 25.05 14.97 -17.80
CA GLU A 447 25.10 16.24 -18.53
C GLU A 447 26.06 17.23 -17.86
N HIS A 448 25.95 17.39 -16.53
CA HIS A 448 26.90 18.21 -15.78
C HIS A 448 28.34 17.70 -15.95
N PHE A 449 28.55 16.39 -15.86
CA PHE A 449 29.88 15.79 -15.98
C PHE A 449 30.52 16.07 -17.35
N LEU A 450 29.75 15.92 -18.43
CA LEU A 450 30.22 16.16 -19.80
C LEU A 450 30.53 17.64 -20.06
N ARG A 451 29.78 18.55 -19.43
CA ARG A 451 29.96 20.01 -19.62
C ARG A 451 31.02 20.62 -18.70
N PHE A 452 31.19 20.08 -17.49
CA PHE A 452 32.02 20.69 -16.44
C PHE A 452 32.82 19.69 -15.63
N GLY A 453 32.25 18.52 -15.32
CA GLY A 453 32.87 17.58 -14.40
C GLY A 453 34.24 17.06 -14.84
N LEU A 454 34.47 16.89 -16.14
CA LEU A 454 35.77 16.52 -16.68
C LEU A 454 36.81 17.63 -16.44
N ASP A 455 36.51 18.87 -16.82
CA ASP A 455 37.37 20.04 -16.62
C ASP A 455 37.67 20.27 -15.13
N GLU A 456 36.70 20.00 -14.26
CA GLU A 456 36.81 20.15 -12.82
C GLU A 456 37.53 18.99 -12.12
N GLY A 457 37.93 17.95 -12.86
CA GLY A 457 38.64 16.80 -12.29
C GLY A 457 37.78 15.90 -11.40
N ARG A 458 36.44 15.93 -11.55
CA ARG A 458 35.52 15.20 -10.67
C ARG A 458 35.53 13.70 -10.97
N ALA A 459 35.51 12.87 -9.92
CA ALA A 459 35.43 11.42 -10.08
C ALA A 459 34.05 10.99 -10.62
N PRO A 460 33.98 10.24 -11.74
CA PRO A 460 32.71 9.88 -12.38
C PRO A 460 32.00 8.68 -11.73
N SER A 461 32.70 7.90 -10.91
CA SER A 461 32.15 6.72 -10.24
C SER A 461 32.94 6.36 -8.98
N GLN A 462 32.36 5.49 -8.16
CA GLN A 462 33.02 4.96 -6.96
C GLN A 462 34.31 4.21 -7.32
N ALA A 463 34.32 3.50 -8.46
CA ALA A 463 35.48 2.79 -8.97
C ALA A 463 36.65 3.73 -9.34
N LEU A 464 36.39 5.04 -9.45
CA LEU A 464 37.39 6.05 -9.81
C LEU A 464 37.57 7.11 -8.72
N SER A 465 36.95 6.95 -7.54
CA SER A 465 37.04 7.90 -6.44
C SER A 465 38.46 8.06 -5.88
N PHE A 466 39.33 7.09 -6.16
CA PHE A 466 40.74 7.09 -5.75
C PHE A 466 41.62 7.95 -6.65
N PHE A 467 41.16 8.34 -7.85
CA PHE A 467 41.97 9.15 -8.76
C PHE A 467 42.33 10.49 -8.11
N LYS A 468 43.62 10.83 -8.15
CA LYS A 468 44.16 12.10 -7.67
C LYS A 468 44.99 12.73 -8.77
N GLU A 469 44.48 13.84 -9.28
CA GLU A 469 45.10 14.61 -10.37
C GLU A 469 46.55 14.98 -10.08
N GLU A 470 46.85 15.53 -8.89
CA GLU A 470 48.22 15.90 -8.48
C GLU A 470 49.20 14.72 -8.62
N THR A 471 48.81 13.54 -8.14
CA THR A 471 49.64 12.33 -8.23
C THR A 471 49.77 11.82 -9.67
N TYR A 472 48.72 11.93 -10.47
CA TYR A 472 48.75 11.51 -11.86
C TYR A 472 49.69 12.40 -12.68
N LEU A 473 49.63 13.71 -12.47
CA LEU A 473 50.49 14.68 -13.14
C LEU A 473 51.96 14.56 -12.70
N ASP A 474 52.24 14.35 -11.40
CA ASP A 474 53.60 14.13 -10.88
C ASP A 474 54.34 12.96 -11.57
N ASN A 475 53.58 11.98 -12.10
CA ASN A 475 54.13 10.80 -12.76
C ASN A 475 54.10 10.89 -14.30
N ASN A 476 53.44 11.91 -14.87
CA ASN A 476 53.21 12.05 -16.30
C ASN A 476 53.37 13.52 -16.73
N ASP A 477 54.60 14.03 -16.69
CA ASP A 477 54.95 15.42 -17.07
C ASP A 477 54.48 15.79 -18.49
N ASP A 478 54.37 14.82 -19.40
CA ASP A 478 53.85 15.01 -20.75
C ASP A 478 52.35 15.30 -20.78
N VAL A 479 51.59 14.72 -19.85
CA VAL A 479 50.16 15.02 -19.66
C VAL A 479 49.96 16.43 -19.14
N GLU A 480 50.75 16.89 -18.17
CA GLU A 480 50.68 18.27 -17.69
C GLU A 480 50.94 19.26 -18.83
N ASN A 481 51.92 18.97 -19.70
CA ASN A 481 52.17 19.77 -20.89
C ASN A 481 51.03 19.72 -21.90
N ALA A 482 50.39 18.57 -22.08
CA ALA A 482 49.26 18.40 -22.98
C ALA A 482 48.04 19.22 -22.51
N ILE A 483 47.74 19.21 -21.22
CA ILE A 483 46.67 20.02 -20.61
C ILE A 483 46.96 21.52 -20.78
N ASN A 484 48.19 21.96 -20.48
CA ASN A 484 48.60 23.37 -20.65
C ASN A 484 48.55 23.85 -22.12
N ASN A 485 48.55 22.93 -23.09
CA ASN A 485 48.39 23.22 -24.51
C ASN A 485 46.97 22.94 -25.03
N SER A 486 45.99 22.74 -24.13
CA SER A 486 44.58 22.48 -24.46
C SER A 486 44.38 21.26 -25.37
N VAL A 487 45.24 20.24 -25.20
CA VAL A 487 45.05 18.92 -25.84
C VAL A 487 44.09 18.06 -25.00
N PHE A 488 44.10 18.26 -23.69
CA PHE A 488 43.18 17.68 -22.72
C PHE A 488 42.68 18.78 -21.78
N ASP A 489 41.45 18.65 -21.33
CA ASP A 489 40.79 19.54 -20.39
C ASP A 489 41.26 19.29 -18.95
N SER A 490 41.61 18.03 -18.62
CA SER A 490 42.10 17.66 -17.30
C SER A 490 42.91 16.37 -17.27
N ALA A 491 43.55 16.10 -16.12
CA ALA A 491 44.26 14.85 -15.89
C ALA A 491 43.33 13.63 -15.87
N ILE A 492 42.11 13.76 -15.31
CA ILE A 492 41.14 12.66 -15.28
C ILE A 492 40.68 12.33 -16.69
N GLU A 493 40.52 13.33 -17.56
CA GLU A 493 40.12 13.10 -18.95
C GLU A 493 41.19 12.29 -19.72
N HIS A 494 42.46 12.68 -19.61
CA HIS A 494 43.56 11.91 -20.19
C HIS A 494 43.59 10.47 -19.63
N PHE A 495 43.44 10.34 -18.31
CA PHE A 495 43.42 9.04 -17.66
C PHE A 495 42.28 8.14 -18.17
N LEU A 496 41.06 8.67 -18.31
CA LEU A 496 39.91 7.90 -18.81
C LEU A 496 40.10 7.47 -20.26
N ARG A 497 40.69 8.33 -21.11
CA ARG A 497 40.92 8.02 -22.54
C ARG A 497 42.05 7.02 -22.77
N PHE A 498 43.15 7.18 -22.04
CA PHE A 498 44.40 6.47 -22.32
C PHE A 498 44.84 5.67 -21.11
N GLY A 499 44.92 6.29 -19.94
CA GLY A 499 45.49 5.67 -18.74
C GLY A 499 44.79 4.38 -18.29
N VAL A 500 43.46 4.34 -18.36
CA VAL A 500 42.65 3.14 -18.04
C VAL A 500 43.00 2.01 -19.00
N LYS A 501 43.03 2.28 -20.30
CA LYS A 501 43.31 1.29 -21.35
C LYS A 501 44.77 0.84 -21.39
N GLU A 502 45.69 1.74 -21.11
CA GLU A 502 47.14 1.46 -21.02
C GLU A 502 47.50 0.75 -19.71
N GLY A 503 46.56 0.68 -18.76
CA GLY A 503 46.78 0.07 -17.45
C GLY A 503 47.84 0.81 -16.65
N LEU A 504 47.89 2.14 -16.75
CA LEU A 504 48.88 2.98 -16.07
C LEU A 504 48.76 2.76 -14.55
N ASP A 505 49.73 2.00 -14.03
CA ASP A 505 49.81 1.56 -12.65
C ASP A 505 50.05 2.77 -11.73
N LEU A 506 49.18 2.99 -10.75
CA LEU A 506 49.19 4.19 -9.90
C LEU A 506 50.21 4.11 -8.76
N ARG A 507 51.35 3.41 -8.93
CA ARG A 507 52.38 3.29 -7.88
C ARG A 507 53.84 3.47 -8.29
N GLU A 508 54.42 4.53 -7.72
CA GLU A 508 55.38 4.46 -6.61
C GLU A 508 55.37 5.77 -5.78
N GLY A 509 55.25 5.71 -4.43
CA GLY A 509 55.58 6.83 -3.53
C GLY A 509 54.47 7.53 -2.71
N THR A 510 53.18 7.21 -2.88
CA THR A 510 52.06 8.02 -2.33
C THR A 510 51.26 7.42 -1.17
N GLY A 511 51.52 6.17 -0.76
CA GLY A 511 50.94 5.59 0.46
C GLY A 511 49.52 5.01 0.33
N TYR A 512 49.02 4.72 -0.88
CA TYR A 512 47.72 4.07 -1.09
C TYR A 512 47.82 2.88 -2.07
N ASP A 513 47.35 1.69 -1.68
CA ASP A 513 47.33 0.39 -2.41
C ASP A 513 45.89 0.19 -2.94
N PHE A 514 45.53 0.58 -4.16
CA PHE A 514 44.12 0.49 -4.61
C PHE A 514 43.86 -0.23 -5.95
N PHE A 515 44.80 -0.29 -6.88
CA PHE A 515 44.69 -1.22 -8.01
C PHE A 515 46.07 -1.66 -8.48
N GLU A 516 46.31 -2.97 -8.57
CA GLU A 516 47.52 -3.52 -9.20
C GLU A 516 47.13 -4.40 -10.38
N SER A 517 47.40 -3.92 -11.59
CA SER A 517 47.00 -4.60 -12.83
C SER A 517 47.47 -6.04 -12.91
N GLN A 518 48.71 -6.34 -12.50
CA GLN A 518 49.24 -7.69 -12.61
C GLN A 518 48.63 -8.64 -11.59
N SER A 519 48.44 -8.22 -10.34
CA SER A 519 47.70 -9.01 -9.34
C SER A 519 46.24 -9.22 -9.75
N TYR A 520 45.56 -8.17 -10.20
CA TYR A 520 44.17 -8.27 -10.66
C TYR A 520 44.00 -9.31 -11.78
N LEU A 521 44.89 -9.31 -12.78
CA LEU A 521 44.87 -10.31 -13.85
C LEU A 521 45.24 -11.72 -13.37
N ASN A 522 46.11 -11.85 -12.37
CA ASN A 522 46.45 -13.14 -11.78
C ASN A 522 45.26 -13.74 -11.01
N GLU A 523 44.49 -12.91 -10.31
CA GLU A 523 43.30 -13.31 -9.54
C GLU A 523 42.08 -13.54 -10.43
N ASN A 524 42.06 -12.94 -11.63
CA ASN A 524 40.96 -13.02 -12.60
C ASN A 524 41.44 -13.58 -13.96
N PRO A 525 41.64 -14.91 -14.08
CA PRO A 525 42.16 -15.52 -15.31
C PRO A 525 41.27 -15.33 -16.55
N ASP A 526 39.96 -15.18 -16.35
CA ASP A 526 38.99 -14.87 -17.40
C ASP A 526 39.22 -13.46 -17.97
N VAL A 527 39.56 -12.49 -17.10
CA VAL A 527 39.93 -11.13 -17.52
C VAL A 527 41.30 -11.13 -18.18
N ALA A 528 42.26 -11.91 -17.67
CA ALA A 528 43.57 -12.07 -18.32
C ALA A 528 43.44 -12.62 -19.75
N GLU A 529 42.57 -13.61 -19.95
CA GLU A 529 42.27 -14.13 -21.30
C GLU A 529 41.60 -13.06 -22.17
N ALA A 530 40.65 -12.29 -21.63
CA ALA A 530 39.98 -11.22 -22.36
C ALA A 530 40.96 -10.10 -22.76
N VAL A 531 41.92 -9.75 -21.90
CA VAL A 531 43.00 -8.79 -22.22
C VAL A 531 43.93 -9.34 -23.29
N GLU A 532 44.33 -10.62 -23.22
CA GLU A 532 45.17 -11.26 -24.26
C GLU A 532 44.46 -11.31 -25.62
N GLN A 533 43.13 -11.47 -25.62
CA GLN A 533 42.29 -11.44 -26.81
C GLN A 533 42.01 -10.01 -27.32
N GLY A 534 42.45 -8.98 -26.59
CA GLY A 534 42.22 -7.58 -26.92
C GLY A 534 40.76 -7.13 -26.77
N ILE A 535 39.96 -7.87 -26.00
CA ILE A 535 38.60 -7.46 -25.62
C ILE A 535 38.69 -6.27 -24.66
N PHE A 536 39.63 -6.33 -23.71
CA PHE A 536 40.04 -5.20 -22.88
C PHE A 536 41.50 -4.85 -23.19
N GLY A 537 41.85 -3.57 -23.18
CA GLY A 537 43.22 -3.09 -23.27
C GLY A 537 44.02 -3.30 -21.98
N SER A 538 43.36 -3.33 -20.81
CA SER A 538 44.02 -3.66 -19.54
C SER A 538 43.06 -4.30 -18.53
N GLY A 539 43.63 -4.85 -17.44
CA GLY A 539 42.84 -5.29 -16.28
C GLY A 539 42.15 -4.13 -15.56
N LEU A 540 42.74 -2.93 -15.60
CA LEU A 540 42.16 -1.72 -15.01
C LEU A 540 40.90 -1.27 -15.78
N GLU A 541 40.91 -1.39 -17.11
CA GLU A 541 39.74 -1.13 -17.95
C GLU A 541 38.57 -2.05 -17.58
N HIS A 542 38.82 -3.36 -17.50
CA HIS A 542 37.81 -4.29 -17.03
C HIS A 542 37.31 -3.96 -15.62
N PHE A 543 38.21 -3.64 -14.68
CA PHE A 543 37.83 -3.34 -13.31
C PHE A 543 36.92 -2.10 -13.20
N VAL A 544 37.27 -1.03 -13.92
CA VAL A 544 36.52 0.22 -13.92
C VAL A 544 35.16 0.06 -14.58
N GLU A 545 35.08 -0.67 -15.70
CA GLU A 545 33.82 -0.87 -16.44
C GLU A 545 32.91 -1.92 -15.81
N PHE A 546 33.48 -3.01 -15.29
CA PHE A 546 32.71 -4.19 -14.86
C PHE A 546 33.14 -4.73 -13.50
N GLY A 547 34.44 -4.91 -13.27
CA GLY A 547 34.95 -5.66 -12.13
C GLY A 547 34.58 -5.09 -10.76
N PHE A 548 34.45 -3.77 -10.62
CA PHE A 548 33.98 -3.14 -9.40
C PHE A 548 32.52 -3.53 -9.08
N ALA A 549 31.63 -3.48 -10.08
CA ALA A 549 30.23 -3.88 -9.94
C ALA A 549 30.10 -5.40 -9.68
N GLU A 550 31.02 -6.20 -10.21
CA GLU A 550 31.11 -7.64 -9.96
C GLU A 550 31.72 -8.00 -8.59
N ASN A 551 32.09 -7.01 -7.76
CA ASN A 551 32.80 -7.19 -6.48
C ASN A 551 34.15 -7.92 -6.61
N ARG A 552 34.85 -7.80 -7.75
CA ARG A 552 36.22 -8.30 -7.89
C ARG A 552 37.16 -7.37 -7.13
N SER A 553 38.09 -7.94 -6.34
CA SER A 553 39.07 -7.12 -5.62
C SER A 553 40.05 -6.49 -6.60
N GLY A 554 40.29 -5.18 -6.48
CA GLY A 554 41.33 -4.47 -7.22
C GLY A 554 42.71 -4.53 -6.55
N VAL A 555 42.78 -4.95 -5.27
CA VAL A 555 43.98 -4.92 -4.44
C VAL A 555 44.27 -6.32 -3.89
N ASP A 556 45.55 -6.67 -3.83
CA ASP A 556 46.02 -7.80 -3.03
C ASP A 556 45.72 -7.51 -1.54
N ILE A 557 44.75 -8.22 -0.95
CA ILE A 557 44.60 -8.24 0.51
C ILE A 557 45.58 -9.30 1.01
N PRO A 558 46.77 -8.94 1.54
CA PRO A 558 47.63 -9.95 2.13
C PRO A 558 46.86 -10.63 3.27
N GLU A 559 46.95 -11.96 3.32
CA GLU A 559 46.24 -12.94 4.17
C GLU A 559 46.21 -12.66 5.71
N ASN A 560 46.57 -11.47 6.20
CA ASN A 560 46.70 -11.19 7.62
C ASN A 560 46.48 -9.72 8.07
N SER A 561 45.70 -8.91 7.35
CA SER A 561 45.31 -7.59 7.87
C SER A 561 43.91 -7.63 8.49
N GLU A 562 43.86 -7.53 9.82
CA GLU A 562 42.60 -7.30 10.56
C GLU A 562 42.04 -5.93 10.18
N VAL A 563 40.76 -5.92 9.78
CA VAL A 563 39.95 -4.75 9.50
C VAL A 563 39.84 -3.89 10.77
N VAL A 564 40.16 -2.59 10.64
CA VAL A 564 39.84 -1.55 11.64
C VAL A 564 38.86 -0.57 11.03
#